data_AF-A0A3M2BHX8-F1
#
_entry.id   AF-A0A3M2BHX8-F1
#
_cell.length_a   1.000
_cell.length_b   1.000
_cell.length_c   1.000
_cell.angle_alpha   90.00
_cell.angle_beta   90.00
_cell.angle_gamma   90.00
#
_symmetry.space_group_name_H-M   'P 1'
#
loop_
_entity.id
_entity.type
_entity.pdbx_description
1 polymer ?
#
loop_
_entity_poly.entity_id
_entity_poly.type
_entity_poly.pdbx_seq_one_letter_code
_entity_poly.pdbx_strand_id
1 'polypeptide(L)'
;MTQFMGYRGFSLARAPLSLKLLVSAFLLLASLGVAVGVLNYQVRTGLTVEGSGAWYRGTPAGVRADPVPGPDDLDAPIALDAKTPLELLDATHPHLFNQAFLIFLLGHLTALCALSPRLKTALYVGGFLGVLIDTASPWLIRYGGAGFAWLQLAGHVVLALSFLGLVGAPLREMWWRGRSGAGRAGALLLIATAASTLQACAGGADAGPVEVTRAWPVMGTMLSVTVRATDSTTARRAVEAARAAVFRVDTLMSTYRADSEVSHLNRTAGSGAWTPLDPWTEQVLRAALHWAGASDGAFDPTVGPLMEVWGFRGPQGPHRPERTELDEARARVDWRAVRLDTLRHAARLERPDMALDFGAIAKGFAVDRAVEAVRRAGAQAAMVDLGGNIGVWGPAPDGAAGWTLGVRHPRRGDDVLATLTLADGAVATSGDYEQSFVENGVRYSHLMDPRSGEPVRGVVAVTVAAPDGITADVLSTALFVLGPDAGRRLLERAFPEGGVTALWVLDDPDGTYEADDLVVVGDAVLEVFPG
;
A
#
# COMPACT_ATOMS: atom_id res chain seq x y z
N MET A 1 -31.36 25.98 22.24
CA MET A 1 -31.76 24.63 22.73
C MET A 1 -32.82 24.66 23.83
N THR A 2 -33.03 25.78 24.55
CA THR A 2 -34.04 25.93 25.62
C THR A 2 -35.46 26.31 25.17
N GLN A 3 -35.68 26.64 23.90
CA GLN A 3 -37.03 27.02 23.40
C GLN A 3 -38.00 25.85 23.16
N PHE A 4 -37.52 24.60 23.09
CA PHE A 4 -38.38 23.43 22.82
C PHE A 4 -38.92 22.72 24.07
N MET A 5 -38.35 22.96 25.26
CA MET A 5 -38.75 22.25 26.48
C MET A 5 -39.93 22.89 27.23
N GLY A 6 -40.44 24.04 26.78
CA GLY A 6 -41.50 24.80 27.45
C GLY A 6 -42.94 24.49 27.03
N TYR A 7 -43.19 23.80 25.92
CA TYR A 7 -44.56 23.56 25.47
C TYR A 7 -45.12 22.25 26.03
N ARG A 8 -45.82 22.34 27.16
CA ARG A 8 -46.86 21.35 27.50
C ARG A 8 -47.83 21.25 26.31
N GLY A 9 -47.76 20.15 25.56
CA GLY A 9 -48.65 19.87 24.44
C GLY A 9 -48.06 20.01 23.02
N PHE A 10 -46.75 20.25 22.86
CA PHE A 10 -46.09 20.13 21.57
C PHE A 10 -46.00 18.65 21.14
N SER A 11 -46.47 18.33 19.94
CA SER A 11 -46.36 17.00 19.32
C SER A 11 -45.82 17.17 17.90
N LEU A 12 -44.97 16.24 17.47
CA LEU A 12 -44.43 16.19 16.11
C LEU A 12 -45.53 16.15 15.03
N ALA A 13 -46.74 15.70 15.36
CA ALA A 13 -47.88 15.72 14.45
C ALA A 13 -48.26 17.15 14.02
N ARG A 14 -48.07 18.14 14.90
CA ARG A 14 -48.40 19.57 14.68
C ARG A 14 -47.20 20.42 14.27
N ALA A 15 -46.04 19.82 14.06
CA ALA A 15 -44.84 20.54 13.61
C ALA A 15 -45.05 21.19 12.22
N PRO A 16 -44.42 22.34 11.94
CA PRO A 16 -44.46 22.94 10.61
C PRO A 16 -43.78 22.02 9.58
N LEU A 17 -44.18 22.14 8.30
CA LEU A 17 -43.69 21.29 7.22
C LEU A 17 -42.15 21.32 7.10
N SER A 18 -41.53 22.49 7.27
CA SER A 18 -40.06 22.65 7.24
C SER A 18 -39.36 21.77 8.27
N LEU A 19 -39.87 21.72 9.51
CA LEU A 19 -39.33 20.87 10.56
C LEU A 19 -39.58 19.38 10.28
N LYS A 20 -40.76 19.03 9.74
CA LYS A 20 -41.06 17.64 9.35
C LYS A 20 -40.14 17.12 8.25
N LEU A 21 -39.84 17.96 7.26
CA LEU A 21 -38.90 17.64 6.18
C LEU A 21 -37.46 17.48 6.73
N LEU A 22 -37.00 18.42 7.55
CA LEU A 22 -35.68 18.35 8.18
C LEU A 22 -35.50 17.08 9.00
N VAL A 23 -36.46 16.78 9.89
CA VAL A 23 -36.42 15.56 10.72
C VAL A 23 -36.49 14.31 9.84
N SER A 24 -37.31 14.29 8.79
CA SER A 24 -37.40 13.12 7.90
C SER A 24 -36.11 12.89 7.11
N ALA A 25 -35.46 13.96 6.64
CA ALA A 25 -34.17 13.88 5.95
C ALA A 25 -33.05 13.38 6.90
N PHE A 26 -33.00 13.89 8.13
CA PHE A 26 -32.09 13.39 9.15
C PHE A 26 -32.31 11.89 9.43
N LEU A 27 -33.56 11.46 9.61
CA LEU A 27 -33.91 10.06 9.87
C LEU A 27 -33.55 9.14 8.68
N LEU A 28 -33.71 9.62 7.45
CA LEU A 28 -33.31 8.90 6.23
C LEU A 28 -31.79 8.71 6.19
N LEU A 29 -31.02 9.78 6.34
CA LEU A 29 -29.55 9.72 6.31
C LEU A 29 -29.00 8.88 7.46
N ALA A 30 -29.56 9.00 8.67
CA ALA A 30 -29.20 8.14 9.79
C ALA A 30 -29.47 6.66 9.49
N SER A 31 -30.61 6.35 8.85
CA SER A 31 -30.95 4.97 8.47
C SER A 31 -30.02 4.42 7.38
N LEU A 32 -29.65 5.25 6.41
CA LEU A 32 -28.67 4.89 5.38
C LEU A 32 -27.29 4.63 5.99
N GLY A 33 -26.83 5.49 6.91
CA GLY A 33 -25.56 5.30 7.61
C GLY A 33 -25.51 3.97 8.38
N VAL A 34 -26.60 3.63 9.09
CA VAL A 34 -26.71 2.33 9.78
C VAL A 34 -26.71 1.17 8.77
N ALA A 35 -27.43 1.28 7.66
CA ALA A 35 -27.47 0.22 6.64
C ALA A 35 -26.10 -0.03 5.99
N VAL A 36 -25.35 1.03 5.68
CA VAL A 36 -23.97 0.93 5.18
C VAL A 36 -23.06 0.28 6.23
N GLY A 37 -23.23 0.63 7.51
CA GLY A 37 -22.52 -0.01 8.62
C GLY A 37 -22.77 -1.52 8.69
N VAL A 38 -24.04 -1.94 8.59
CA VAL A 38 -24.43 -3.36 8.57
C VAL A 38 -23.85 -4.08 7.36
N LEU A 39 -23.89 -3.47 6.17
CA LEU A 39 -23.32 -4.05 4.96
C LEU A 39 -21.79 -4.22 5.07
N ASN A 40 -21.10 -3.19 5.56
CA ASN A 40 -19.65 -3.25 5.80
C ASN A 40 -19.30 -4.37 6.81
N TYR A 41 -20.13 -4.56 7.83
CA TYR A 41 -19.94 -5.67 8.77
C TYR A 41 -20.24 -7.03 8.14
N GLN A 42 -21.32 -7.16 7.35
CA GLN A 42 -21.66 -8.38 6.61
C GLN A 42 -20.55 -8.79 5.64
N VAL A 43 -19.96 -7.85 4.91
CA VAL A 43 -18.84 -8.12 4.00
C VAL A 43 -17.62 -8.66 4.75
N ARG A 44 -17.42 -8.25 6.01
CA ARG A 44 -16.24 -8.65 6.81
C ARG A 44 -16.44 -9.93 7.61
N THR A 45 -17.65 -10.24 8.04
CA THR A 45 -17.92 -11.33 9.00
C THR A 45 -18.96 -12.34 8.51
N GLY A 46 -19.61 -12.08 7.37
CA GLY A 46 -20.76 -12.85 6.89
C GLY A 46 -21.99 -12.78 7.81
N LEU A 47 -22.01 -11.89 8.82
CA LEU A 47 -23.00 -11.88 9.90
C LEU A 47 -23.07 -13.20 10.69
N THR A 48 -21.96 -13.94 10.76
CA THR A 48 -21.90 -15.22 11.47
C THR A 48 -21.11 -15.11 12.77
N VAL A 49 -21.40 -15.98 13.74
CA VAL A 49 -20.63 -16.09 15.00
C VAL A 49 -19.17 -16.44 14.69
N GLU A 50 -18.95 -17.36 13.76
CA GLU A 50 -17.63 -17.83 13.37
C GLU A 50 -16.82 -16.74 12.65
N GLY A 51 -17.39 -16.10 11.63
CA GLY A 51 -16.73 -15.01 10.92
C GLY A 51 -16.45 -13.80 11.81
N SER A 52 -17.31 -13.52 12.79
CA SER A 52 -17.06 -12.48 13.80
C SER A 52 -15.91 -12.87 14.74
N GLY A 53 -15.84 -14.14 15.15
CA GLY A 53 -14.72 -14.68 15.93
C GLY A 53 -13.39 -14.55 15.19
N ALA A 54 -13.36 -14.98 13.93
CA ALA A 54 -12.18 -14.91 13.07
C ALA A 54 -11.74 -13.46 12.80
N TRP A 55 -12.68 -12.55 12.55
CA TRP A 55 -12.39 -11.14 12.27
C TRP A 55 -11.66 -10.43 13.42
N TYR A 56 -11.98 -10.73 14.67
CA TYR A 56 -11.34 -10.07 15.82
C TYR A 56 -10.16 -10.87 16.40
N ARG A 57 -10.22 -12.21 16.42
CA ARG A 57 -9.17 -13.06 17.02
C ARG A 57 -8.11 -13.53 16.05
N GLY A 58 -8.35 -13.37 14.76
CA GLY A 58 -7.63 -14.08 13.73
C GLY A 58 -8.01 -15.55 13.65
N THR A 59 -7.57 -16.22 12.59
CA THR A 59 -7.83 -17.66 12.38
C THR A 59 -6.96 -18.51 13.33
N PRO A 60 -7.47 -19.61 13.93
CA PRO A 60 -6.71 -20.43 14.87
C PRO A 60 -5.40 -20.99 14.28
N ALA A 61 -4.33 -20.99 15.08
CA ALA A 61 -3.04 -21.59 14.72
C ALA A 61 -3.21 -23.10 14.50
N GLY A 62 -3.15 -23.54 13.23
CA GLY A 62 -3.41 -24.90 12.79
C GLY A 62 -4.10 -24.97 11.43
N VAL A 63 -4.85 -23.92 11.05
CA VAL A 63 -5.22 -23.68 9.65
C VAL A 63 -3.99 -23.02 9.01
N ARG A 64 -3.14 -23.85 8.42
CA ARG A 64 -1.95 -23.40 7.69
C ARG A 64 -2.45 -22.69 6.43
N ALA A 65 -2.62 -21.36 6.50
CA ALA A 65 -2.57 -20.57 5.29
C ALA A 65 -1.10 -20.57 4.88
N ASP A 66 -0.79 -21.23 3.76
CA ASP A 66 0.45 -20.90 3.07
C ASP A 66 0.43 -19.39 2.80
N PRO A 67 1.57 -18.69 2.87
CA PRO A 67 1.63 -17.22 2.68
C PRO A 67 1.09 -16.74 1.33
N VAL A 68 0.83 -17.69 0.43
CA VAL A 68 0.19 -17.59 -0.88
C VAL A 68 -0.65 -18.86 -1.05
N PRO A 69 -1.98 -18.80 -1.26
CA PRO A 69 -2.75 -19.99 -1.58
C PRO A 69 -2.20 -20.62 -2.87
N GLY A 70 -1.98 -21.93 -2.87
CA GLY A 70 -1.66 -22.68 -4.08
C GLY A 70 -2.83 -22.68 -5.08
N PRO A 71 -2.59 -23.02 -6.35
CA PRO A 71 -3.60 -22.97 -7.42
C PRO A 71 -4.84 -23.84 -7.19
N ASP A 72 -4.77 -24.83 -6.28
CA ASP A 72 -5.88 -25.75 -5.97
C ASP A 72 -6.71 -25.33 -4.73
N ASP A 73 -6.38 -24.21 -4.07
CA ASP A 73 -6.91 -23.83 -2.75
C ASP A 73 -7.68 -22.48 -2.78
N LEU A 74 -8.43 -22.23 -3.86
CA LEU A 74 -9.16 -20.98 -4.08
C LEU A 74 -10.36 -20.77 -3.12
N ASP A 75 -10.76 -21.82 -2.40
CA ASP A 75 -11.78 -21.77 -1.34
C ASP A 75 -11.15 -21.76 0.07
N ALA A 76 -9.82 -21.73 0.20
CA ALA A 76 -9.15 -21.72 1.49
C ALA A 76 -9.37 -20.38 2.22
N PRO A 77 -9.82 -20.38 3.48
CA PRO A 77 -10.08 -19.16 4.22
C PRO A 77 -8.80 -18.35 4.40
N ILE A 78 -8.84 -17.08 3.97
CA ILE A 78 -7.76 -16.12 4.19
C ILE A 78 -7.47 -16.07 5.69
N ALA A 79 -6.22 -16.36 6.09
CA ALA A 79 -5.81 -16.20 7.46
C ALA A 79 -5.89 -14.71 7.84
N LEU A 80 -6.78 -14.40 8.78
CA LEU A 80 -6.91 -13.07 9.32
C LEU A 80 -5.98 -12.93 10.52
N ASP A 81 -5.24 -11.83 10.58
CA ASP A 81 -4.49 -11.49 11.78
C ASP A 81 -5.43 -11.07 12.91
N ALA A 82 -5.05 -11.40 14.14
CA ALA A 82 -5.76 -10.96 15.32
C ALA A 82 -5.71 -9.43 15.44
N LYS A 83 -6.85 -8.80 15.72
CA LYS A 83 -6.91 -7.34 15.88
C LYS A 83 -6.05 -6.89 17.05
N THR A 84 -5.27 -5.84 16.82
CA THR A 84 -4.44 -5.21 17.84
C THR A 84 -5.30 -4.37 18.80
N PRO A 85 -4.81 -4.10 20.03
CA PRO A 85 -5.49 -3.18 20.94
C PRO A 85 -5.76 -1.80 20.32
N LEU A 86 -4.82 -1.31 19.49
CA LEU A 86 -4.94 -0.02 18.83
C LEU A 86 -6.09 -0.02 17.81
N GLU A 87 -6.16 -1.03 16.94
CA GLU A 87 -7.28 -1.16 15.99
C GLU A 87 -8.64 -1.30 16.68
N LEU A 88 -8.70 -1.99 17.84
CA LEU A 88 -9.92 -2.07 18.63
C LEU A 88 -10.29 -0.71 19.24
N LEU A 89 -9.32 0.08 19.71
CA LEU A 89 -9.56 1.44 20.19
C LEU A 89 -10.05 2.36 19.07
N ASP A 90 -9.41 2.30 17.90
CA ASP A 90 -9.76 3.10 16.72
C ASP A 90 -11.18 2.81 16.23
N ALA A 91 -11.67 1.58 16.40
CA ALA A 91 -13.05 1.23 16.13
C ALA A 91 -14.01 1.64 17.28
N THR A 92 -13.64 1.34 18.54
CA THR A 92 -14.52 1.49 19.71
C THR A 92 -14.79 2.96 20.03
N HIS A 93 -13.75 3.81 20.00
CA HIS A 93 -13.86 5.23 20.36
C HIS A 93 -14.92 5.99 19.53
N PRO A 94 -14.88 5.99 18.19
CA PRO A 94 -15.89 6.68 17.40
C PRO A 94 -17.28 6.04 17.51
N HIS A 95 -17.38 4.71 17.66
CA HIS A 95 -18.68 4.04 17.79
C HIS A 95 -19.39 4.38 19.10
N LEU A 96 -18.64 4.37 20.22
CA LEU A 96 -19.19 4.71 21.53
C LEU A 96 -19.73 6.15 21.57
N PHE A 97 -19.03 7.09 20.93
CA PHE A 97 -19.46 8.48 20.87
C PHE A 97 -20.63 8.69 19.91
N ASN A 98 -20.48 8.24 18.65
CA ASN A 98 -21.44 8.52 17.59
C ASN A 98 -22.78 7.80 17.81
N GLN A 99 -22.76 6.54 18.22
CA GLN A 99 -23.99 5.78 18.44
C GLN A 99 -24.73 6.27 19.69
N ALA A 100 -24.03 6.59 20.78
CA ALA A 100 -24.66 7.17 21.97
C ALA A 100 -25.32 8.51 21.65
N PHE A 101 -24.65 9.36 20.87
CA PHE A 101 -25.22 10.62 20.40
C PHE A 101 -26.45 10.41 19.51
N LEU A 102 -26.39 9.45 18.58
CA LEU A 102 -27.51 9.13 17.70
C LEU A 102 -28.74 8.64 18.47
N ILE A 103 -28.55 7.69 19.41
CA ILE A 103 -29.64 7.18 20.25
C ILE A 103 -30.21 8.29 21.14
N PHE A 104 -29.36 9.16 21.70
CA PHE A 104 -29.79 10.33 22.45
C PHE A 104 -30.68 11.25 21.60
N LEU A 105 -30.23 11.60 20.39
CA LEU A 105 -30.96 12.49 19.48
C LEU A 105 -32.30 11.90 19.03
N LEU A 106 -32.31 10.61 18.65
CA LEU A 106 -33.55 9.91 18.27
C LEU A 106 -34.50 9.71 19.47
N GLY A 107 -33.94 9.52 20.66
CA GLY A 107 -34.70 9.47 21.91
C GLY A 107 -35.44 10.78 22.18
N HIS A 108 -34.80 11.92 21.91
CA HIS A 108 -35.46 13.23 22.02
C HIS A 108 -36.62 13.39 21.04
N LEU A 109 -36.44 12.96 19.79
CA LEU A 109 -37.53 12.97 18.81
C LEU A 109 -38.68 12.05 19.23
N THR A 110 -38.35 10.86 19.75
CA THR A 110 -39.33 9.88 20.24
C THR A 110 -40.06 10.37 21.50
N ALA A 111 -39.41 11.17 22.35
CA ALA A 111 -40.05 11.78 23.51
C ALA A 111 -41.24 12.66 23.13
N LEU A 112 -41.16 13.32 21.96
CA LEU A 112 -42.21 14.16 21.37
C LEU A 112 -43.35 13.38 20.68
N CYS A 113 -43.25 12.05 20.63
CA CYS A 113 -44.27 11.18 20.04
C CYS A 113 -45.29 10.71 21.08
N ALA A 114 -46.55 10.49 20.66
CA ALA A 114 -47.58 9.93 21.53
C ALA A 114 -47.48 8.39 21.63
N LEU A 115 -46.40 7.91 22.28
CA LEU A 115 -46.19 6.52 22.69
C LEU A 115 -46.41 6.35 24.20
N SER A 116 -46.71 5.12 24.64
CA SER A 116 -46.80 4.81 26.07
C SER A 116 -45.44 4.99 26.75
N PRO A 117 -45.40 5.42 28.02
CA PRO A 117 -44.14 5.59 28.75
C PRO A 117 -43.29 4.32 28.77
N ARG A 118 -43.91 3.15 28.96
CA ARG A 118 -43.22 1.85 28.97
C ARG A 118 -42.49 1.56 27.67
N LEU A 119 -43.12 1.84 26.52
CA LEU A 119 -42.50 1.61 25.22
C LEU A 119 -41.34 2.58 24.96
N LYS A 120 -41.47 3.85 25.36
CA LYS A 120 -40.35 4.82 25.27
C LYS A 120 -39.16 4.36 26.09
N THR A 121 -39.39 3.98 27.34
CA THR A 121 -38.34 3.44 28.22
C THR A 121 -37.69 2.19 27.62
N ALA A 122 -38.48 1.26 27.08
CA ALA A 122 -37.95 0.06 26.44
C ALA A 122 -37.05 0.39 25.23
N LEU A 123 -37.46 1.32 24.37
CA LEU A 123 -36.66 1.73 23.21
C LEU A 123 -35.34 2.40 23.62
N TYR A 124 -35.37 3.27 24.63
CA TYR A 124 -34.16 3.96 25.12
C TYR A 124 -33.19 2.99 25.77
N VAL A 125 -33.69 2.18 26.71
CA VAL A 125 -32.86 1.18 27.43
C VAL A 125 -32.31 0.17 26.43
N GLY A 126 -33.11 -0.33 25.51
CA GLY A 126 -32.65 -1.24 24.46
C GLY A 126 -31.59 -0.60 23.56
N GLY A 127 -31.76 0.68 23.19
CA GLY A 127 -30.79 1.38 22.33
C GLY A 127 -29.43 1.52 23.01
N PHE A 128 -29.40 2.03 24.25
CA PHE A 128 -28.15 2.18 24.99
C PHE A 128 -27.52 0.84 25.38
N LEU A 129 -28.33 -0.16 25.74
CA LEU A 129 -27.82 -1.50 26.02
C LEU A 129 -27.22 -2.15 24.77
N GLY A 130 -27.85 -1.96 23.61
CA GLY A 130 -27.33 -2.42 22.31
C GLY A 130 -25.96 -1.81 22.00
N VAL A 131 -25.79 -0.49 22.17
CA VAL A 131 -24.50 0.20 21.98
C VAL A 131 -23.42 -0.31 22.94
N LEU A 132 -23.78 -0.53 24.21
CA LEU A 132 -22.85 -1.06 25.21
C LEU A 132 -22.38 -2.47 24.83
N ILE A 133 -23.29 -3.31 24.36
CA ILE A 133 -22.94 -4.66 23.92
C ILE A 133 -22.09 -4.62 22.64
N ASP A 134 -22.49 -3.83 21.63
CA ASP A 134 -21.79 -3.65 20.35
C ASP A 134 -20.33 -3.18 20.53
N THR A 135 -20.11 -2.27 21.48
CA THR A 135 -18.77 -1.72 21.75
C THR A 135 -17.92 -2.61 22.66
N ALA A 136 -18.53 -3.34 23.58
CA ALA A 136 -17.81 -4.24 24.49
C ALA A 136 -17.47 -5.60 23.85
N SER A 137 -18.33 -6.11 22.97
CA SER A 137 -18.16 -7.49 22.49
C SER A 137 -16.89 -7.72 21.65
N PRO A 138 -16.38 -6.79 20.81
CA PRO A 138 -15.11 -6.96 20.11
C PRO A 138 -13.93 -7.25 21.05
N TRP A 139 -13.91 -6.60 22.21
CA TRP A 139 -12.92 -6.84 23.26
C TRP A 139 -13.10 -8.21 23.92
N LEU A 140 -14.34 -8.59 24.23
CA LEU A 140 -14.65 -9.91 24.78
C LEU A 140 -14.34 -11.04 23.80
N ILE A 141 -14.58 -10.85 22.51
CA ILE A 141 -14.21 -11.80 21.46
C ILE A 141 -12.69 -11.93 21.42
N ARG A 142 -11.96 -10.80 21.37
CA ARG A 142 -10.50 -10.78 21.28
C ARG A 142 -9.81 -11.44 22.47
N TYR A 143 -10.25 -11.13 23.69
CA TYR A 143 -9.54 -11.51 24.93
C TYR A 143 -10.25 -12.58 25.76
N GLY A 144 -11.58 -12.66 25.68
CA GLY A 144 -12.38 -13.62 26.43
C GLY A 144 -12.65 -14.94 25.69
N GLY A 145 -12.69 -14.93 24.34
CA GLY A 145 -12.88 -16.14 23.53
C GLY A 145 -13.89 -15.98 22.40
N ALA A 146 -13.81 -16.85 21.40
CA ALA A 146 -14.75 -16.85 20.26
C ALA A 146 -16.21 -17.09 20.68
N GLY A 147 -16.42 -17.74 21.83
CA GLY A 147 -17.75 -17.94 22.42
C GLY A 147 -18.47 -16.65 22.79
N PHE A 148 -17.81 -15.49 22.80
CA PHE A 148 -18.48 -14.20 22.99
C PHE A 148 -19.00 -13.59 21.68
N ALA A 149 -18.73 -14.18 20.52
CA ALA A 149 -19.13 -13.60 19.22
C ALA A 149 -20.64 -13.54 19.02
N TRP A 150 -21.42 -14.39 19.69
CA TRP A 150 -22.89 -14.26 19.67
C TRP A 150 -23.38 -12.98 20.36
N LEU A 151 -22.63 -12.43 21.33
CA LEU A 151 -23.00 -11.17 21.99
C LEU A 151 -23.02 -10.03 20.98
N GLN A 152 -22.09 -10.02 20.01
CA GLN A 152 -22.06 -9.01 18.95
C GLN A 152 -23.36 -9.04 18.13
N LEU A 153 -23.77 -10.23 17.70
CA LEU A 153 -25.00 -10.40 16.92
C LEU A 153 -26.25 -10.07 17.75
N ALA A 154 -26.29 -10.49 19.01
CA ALA A 154 -27.39 -10.16 19.92
C ALA A 154 -27.48 -8.63 20.17
N GLY A 155 -26.34 -7.97 20.37
CA GLY A 155 -26.25 -6.51 20.48
C GLY A 155 -26.79 -5.80 19.25
N HIS A 156 -26.40 -6.24 18.05
CA HIS A 156 -26.92 -5.71 16.79
C HIS A 156 -28.44 -5.88 16.67
N VAL A 157 -29.00 -7.03 17.04
CA VAL A 157 -30.45 -7.25 16.98
C VAL A 157 -31.20 -6.31 17.93
N VAL A 158 -30.73 -6.19 19.17
CA VAL A 158 -31.33 -5.28 20.17
C VAL A 158 -31.25 -3.82 19.68
N LEU A 159 -30.09 -3.42 19.17
CA LEU A 159 -29.86 -2.08 18.63
C LEU A 159 -30.76 -1.80 17.41
N ALA A 160 -30.89 -2.76 16.48
CA ALA A 160 -31.73 -2.63 15.30
C ALA A 160 -33.22 -2.49 15.66
N LEU A 161 -33.73 -3.30 16.58
CA LEU A 161 -35.12 -3.22 17.04
C LEU A 161 -35.41 -1.86 17.71
N SER A 162 -34.51 -1.40 18.56
CA SER A 162 -34.62 -0.07 19.17
C SER A 162 -34.53 1.04 18.14
N PHE A 163 -33.59 0.97 17.19
CA PHE A 163 -33.41 1.96 16.13
C PHE A 163 -34.66 2.07 15.24
N LEU A 164 -35.22 0.93 14.81
CA LEU A 164 -36.46 0.89 14.02
C LEU A 164 -37.63 1.57 14.76
N GLY A 165 -37.76 1.33 16.07
CA GLY A 165 -38.77 2.01 16.88
C GLY A 165 -38.52 3.52 17.03
N LEU A 166 -37.27 3.91 17.24
CA LEU A 166 -36.83 5.29 17.44
C LEU A 166 -36.91 6.14 16.15
N VAL A 167 -36.80 5.53 14.98
CA VAL A 167 -37.00 6.17 13.67
C VAL A 167 -38.47 6.13 13.25
N GLY A 168 -39.11 4.97 13.40
CA GLY A 168 -40.47 4.74 12.95
C GLY A 168 -41.52 5.55 13.73
N ALA A 169 -41.32 5.75 15.04
CA ALA A 169 -42.27 6.49 15.87
C ALA A 169 -42.40 7.98 15.48
N PRO A 170 -41.30 8.75 15.31
CA PRO A 170 -41.36 10.10 14.76
C PRO A 170 -41.98 10.17 13.36
N LEU A 171 -41.60 9.28 12.44
CA LEU A 171 -42.17 9.27 11.09
C LEU A 171 -43.68 9.03 11.11
N ARG A 172 -44.14 8.06 11.92
CA ARG A 172 -45.57 7.76 12.10
C ARG A 172 -46.33 8.93 12.72
N GLU A 173 -45.75 9.58 13.73
CA GLU A 173 -46.36 10.75 14.38
C GLU A 173 -46.49 11.94 13.42
N MET A 174 -45.44 12.24 12.63
CA MET A 174 -45.42 13.36 11.69
C MET A 174 -46.36 13.18 10.50
N TRP A 175 -46.41 11.97 9.93
CA TRP A 175 -47.01 11.71 8.62
C TRP A 175 -48.27 10.84 8.63
N TRP A 176 -48.48 10.00 9.65
CA TRP A 176 -49.64 9.09 9.71
C TRP A 176 -50.73 9.50 10.70
N ARG A 177 -50.40 10.24 11.77
CA ARG A 177 -51.39 10.74 12.74
C ARG A 177 -51.99 12.10 12.39
N GLY A 178 -51.36 12.88 11.51
CA GLY A 178 -51.88 14.17 11.03
C GLY A 178 -52.91 14.02 9.90
N ARG A 179 -54.02 14.76 9.95
CA ARG A 179 -55.14 14.78 8.97
C ARG A 179 -54.77 15.41 7.60
N SER A 180 -53.69 15.00 6.94
CA SER A 180 -53.45 15.41 5.54
C SER A 180 -53.00 14.23 4.69
N GLY A 181 -53.80 13.89 3.67
CA GLY A 181 -53.55 12.77 2.75
C GLY A 181 -52.24 12.91 1.97
N ALA A 182 -51.69 14.12 1.86
CA ALA A 182 -50.41 14.40 1.21
C ALA A 182 -49.19 13.83 1.96
N GLY A 183 -49.28 13.64 3.28
CA GLY A 183 -48.17 13.12 4.10
C GLY A 183 -47.88 11.62 3.92
N ARG A 184 -48.91 10.84 3.56
CA ARG A 184 -48.81 9.39 3.36
C ARG A 184 -48.04 9.04 2.09
N ALA A 185 -48.20 9.83 1.03
CA ALA A 185 -47.48 9.65 -0.23
C ALA A 185 -45.99 9.99 -0.10
N GLY A 186 -45.62 11.05 0.65
CA GLY A 186 -44.23 11.44 0.87
C GLY A 186 -43.41 10.45 1.71
N ALA A 187 -44.02 9.85 2.75
CA ALA A 187 -43.36 8.84 3.57
C ALA A 187 -43.17 7.50 2.82
N LEU A 188 -44.14 7.09 2.01
CA LEU A 188 -44.01 5.92 1.13
C LEU A 188 -43.00 6.17 0.00
N LEU A 189 -42.91 7.40 -0.53
CA LEU A 189 -41.91 7.78 -1.53
C LEU A 189 -40.49 7.78 -0.94
N LEU A 190 -40.30 8.24 0.29
CA LEU A 190 -39.01 8.20 1.01
C LEU A 190 -38.57 6.77 1.37
N ILE A 191 -39.49 5.92 1.81
CA ILE A 191 -39.20 4.49 2.08
C ILE A 191 -38.95 3.75 0.76
N ALA A 192 -39.71 4.06 -0.31
CA ALA A 192 -39.50 3.48 -1.62
C ALA A 192 -38.18 3.94 -2.25
N THR A 193 -37.79 5.22 -2.13
CA THR A 193 -36.48 5.72 -2.59
C THR A 193 -35.32 5.19 -1.76
N ALA A 194 -35.50 4.98 -0.44
CA ALA A 194 -34.53 4.29 0.40
C ALA A 194 -34.38 2.81 0.03
N ALA A 195 -35.50 2.14 -0.28
CA ALA A 195 -35.51 0.74 -0.72
C ALA A 195 -34.91 0.59 -2.12
N SER A 196 -35.16 1.51 -3.05
CA SER A 196 -34.55 1.47 -4.38
C SER A 196 -33.11 1.96 -4.41
N THR A 197 -32.64 2.80 -3.47
CA THR A 197 -31.20 3.03 -3.26
C THR A 197 -30.52 1.83 -2.60
N LEU A 198 -31.17 1.11 -1.69
CA LEU A 198 -30.66 -0.17 -1.16
C LEU A 198 -30.61 -1.26 -2.24
N GLN A 199 -31.60 -1.31 -3.14
CA GLN A 199 -31.60 -2.21 -4.29
C GLN A 199 -30.58 -1.80 -5.36
N ALA A 200 -30.29 -0.50 -5.52
CA ALA A 200 -29.26 0.00 -6.42
C ALA A 200 -27.84 -0.17 -5.85
N CYS A 201 -27.67 -0.21 -4.52
CA CYS A 201 -26.41 -0.58 -3.88
C CYS A 201 -26.20 -2.09 -3.76
N ALA A 202 -27.28 -2.89 -3.74
CA ALA A 202 -27.25 -4.36 -3.79
C ALA A 202 -27.26 -4.91 -5.24
N GLY A 203 -27.64 -4.08 -6.20
CA GLY A 203 -27.72 -4.40 -7.61
C GLY A 203 -26.42 -4.13 -8.33
N GLY A 204 -25.59 -5.18 -8.42
CA GLY A 204 -24.47 -5.25 -9.35
C GLY A 204 -23.20 -4.57 -8.86
N ALA A 205 -22.19 -5.37 -8.52
CA ALA A 205 -20.84 -4.99 -8.86
C ALA A 205 -20.85 -4.51 -10.32
N ASP A 206 -20.36 -3.30 -10.59
CA ASP A 206 -20.15 -2.84 -11.96
C ASP A 206 -19.38 -3.94 -12.69
N ALA A 207 -20.09 -4.66 -13.56
CA ALA A 207 -19.55 -5.73 -14.39
C ALA A 207 -18.90 -5.06 -15.58
N GLY A 208 -17.76 -4.41 -15.32
CA GLY A 208 -16.97 -3.69 -16.31
C GLY A 208 -15.55 -3.49 -15.77
N PRO A 209 -14.53 -3.47 -16.65
CA PRO A 209 -13.16 -3.26 -16.21
C PRO A 209 -13.04 -1.94 -15.45
N VAL A 210 -12.62 -2.02 -14.19
CA VAL A 210 -12.35 -0.87 -13.31
C VAL A 210 -10.85 -0.67 -13.22
N GLU A 211 -10.42 0.57 -13.41
CA GLU A 211 -9.05 1.01 -13.15
C GLU A 211 -8.97 1.77 -11.81
N VAL A 212 -7.98 1.42 -10.99
CA VAL A 212 -7.74 2.08 -9.69
C VAL A 212 -6.25 2.41 -9.57
N THR A 213 -5.96 3.68 -9.31
CA THR A 213 -4.61 4.15 -8.95
C THR A 213 -4.56 4.64 -7.51
N ARG A 214 -3.55 4.21 -6.75
CA ARG A 214 -3.27 4.70 -5.39
C ARG A 214 -1.78 4.92 -5.20
N ALA A 215 -1.43 5.82 -4.29
CA ALA A 215 -0.04 6.13 -4.01
C ALA A 215 0.23 6.27 -2.50
N TRP A 216 1.44 5.91 -2.07
CA TRP A 216 1.91 5.96 -0.69
C TRP A 216 3.39 6.31 -0.60
N PRO A 217 3.82 7.06 0.43
CA PRO A 217 5.24 7.22 0.74
C PRO A 217 5.80 5.93 1.37
N VAL A 218 6.90 5.41 0.83
CA VAL A 218 7.60 4.20 1.33
C VAL A 218 9.01 4.13 0.76
N MET A 219 9.97 3.49 1.46
CA MET A 219 11.37 3.35 1.02
C MET A 219 12.04 4.69 0.62
N GLY A 220 11.68 5.79 1.29
CA GLY A 220 12.24 7.13 0.99
C GLY A 220 11.75 7.75 -0.33
N THR A 221 10.73 7.19 -0.97
CA THR A 221 10.16 7.67 -2.23
C THR A 221 8.62 7.49 -2.25
N MET A 222 8.01 7.66 -3.42
CA MET A 222 6.59 7.42 -3.66
C MET A 222 6.38 6.10 -4.41
N LEU A 223 5.54 5.24 -3.84
CA LEU A 223 4.92 4.10 -4.53
C LEU A 223 3.63 4.57 -5.19
N SER A 224 3.45 4.30 -6.47
CA SER A 224 2.20 4.41 -7.22
C SER A 224 1.81 3.06 -7.80
N VAL A 225 0.58 2.63 -7.59
CA VAL A 225 0.06 1.35 -8.05
C VAL A 225 -1.21 1.60 -8.84
N THR A 226 -1.18 1.27 -10.13
CA THR A 226 -2.33 1.30 -11.04
C THR A 226 -2.74 -0.13 -11.37
N VAL A 227 -4.00 -0.48 -11.16
CA VAL A 227 -4.53 -1.82 -11.38
C VAL A 227 -5.80 -1.76 -12.22
N ARG A 228 -5.90 -2.65 -13.20
CA ARG A 228 -7.14 -2.93 -13.93
C ARG A 228 -7.70 -4.29 -13.52
N ALA A 229 -8.97 -4.35 -13.13
CA ALA A 229 -9.65 -5.59 -12.74
C ALA A 229 -11.11 -5.61 -13.22
N THR A 230 -11.76 -6.76 -13.18
CA THR A 230 -13.16 -6.96 -13.62
C THR A 230 -14.20 -6.27 -12.73
N ASP A 231 -13.82 -5.91 -11.51
CA ASP A 231 -14.69 -5.29 -10.52
C ASP A 231 -13.87 -4.50 -9.49
N SER A 232 -14.54 -3.57 -8.80
CA SER A 232 -13.90 -2.69 -7.83
C SER A 232 -13.36 -3.39 -6.57
N THR A 233 -13.91 -4.56 -6.20
CA THR A 233 -13.46 -5.32 -5.03
C THR A 233 -12.10 -5.97 -5.32
N THR A 234 -11.97 -6.59 -6.48
CA THR A 234 -10.72 -7.18 -6.98
C THR A 234 -9.65 -6.11 -7.16
N ALA A 235 -9.99 -4.97 -7.77
CA ALA A 235 -9.04 -3.85 -7.93
C ALA A 235 -8.49 -3.37 -6.58
N ARG A 236 -9.35 -3.14 -5.58
CA ARG A 236 -8.93 -2.68 -4.24
C ARG A 236 -8.07 -3.72 -3.53
N ARG A 237 -8.43 -5.00 -3.60
CA ARG A 237 -7.67 -6.10 -3.00
C ARG A 237 -6.26 -6.18 -3.59
N ALA A 238 -6.15 -6.08 -4.91
CA ALA A 238 -4.87 -6.10 -5.60
C ALA A 238 -3.97 -4.91 -5.24
N VAL A 239 -4.55 -3.71 -5.20
CA VAL A 239 -3.85 -2.47 -4.80
C VAL A 239 -3.30 -2.56 -3.37
N GLU A 240 -4.09 -3.08 -2.41
CA GLU A 240 -3.60 -3.29 -1.04
C GLU A 240 -2.58 -4.43 -0.95
N ALA A 241 -2.69 -5.48 -1.77
CA ALA A 241 -1.71 -6.57 -1.82
C ALA A 241 -0.34 -6.07 -2.33
N ALA A 242 -0.31 -5.24 -3.37
CA ALA A 242 0.89 -4.57 -3.84
C ALA A 242 1.56 -3.75 -2.73
N ARG A 243 0.76 -2.88 -2.08
CA ARG A 243 1.23 -2.04 -0.98
C ARG A 243 1.83 -2.89 0.14
N ALA A 244 1.15 -3.95 0.58
CA ALA A 244 1.63 -4.83 1.64
C ALA A 244 2.98 -5.48 1.29
N ALA A 245 3.16 -5.90 0.03
CA ALA A 245 4.42 -6.45 -0.45
C ALA A 245 5.57 -5.44 -0.36
N VAL A 246 5.38 -4.21 -0.85
CA VAL A 246 6.42 -3.16 -0.80
C VAL A 246 6.77 -2.78 0.64
N PHE A 247 5.77 -2.61 1.51
CA PHE A 247 6.01 -2.29 2.93
C PHE A 247 6.73 -3.42 3.68
N ARG A 248 6.52 -4.69 3.28
CA ARG A 248 7.27 -5.81 3.83
C ARG A 248 8.75 -5.72 3.43
N VAL A 249 9.04 -5.38 2.18
CA VAL A 249 10.44 -5.17 1.72
C VAL A 249 11.12 -4.06 2.54
N ASP A 250 10.45 -2.91 2.73
CA ASP A 250 10.98 -1.83 3.57
C ASP A 250 11.29 -2.31 5.01
N THR A 251 10.37 -3.06 5.61
CA THR A 251 10.53 -3.61 6.97
C THR A 251 11.75 -4.53 7.08
N LEU A 252 11.99 -5.39 6.08
CA LEU A 252 13.07 -6.37 6.10
C LEU A 252 14.43 -5.76 5.72
N MET A 253 14.45 -4.86 4.74
CA MET A 253 15.67 -4.53 4.00
C MET A 253 16.13 -3.08 4.13
N SER A 254 15.36 -2.19 4.77
CA SER A 254 15.73 -0.79 4.89
C SER A 254 16.93 -0.57 5.81
N THR A 255 18.00 0.05 5.30
CA THR A 255 19.18 0.46 6.08
C THR A 255 18.90 1.67 6.99
N TYR A 256 17.79 2.37 6.78
CA TYR A 256 17.34 3.49 7.62
C TYR A 256 16.54 3.04 8.84
N ARG A 257 16.11 1.78 8.86
CA ARG A 257 15.35 1.17 9.96
C ARG A 257 16.30 0.42 10.88
N ALA A 258 16.36 0.79 12.15
CA ALA A 258 17.20 0.09 13.13
C ALA A 258 16.74 -1.36 13.38
N ASP A 259 15.44 -1.63 13.22
CA ASP A 259 14.79 -2.93 13.43
C ASP A 259 14.76 -3.83 12.20
N SER A 260 15.30 -3.39 11.05
CA SER A 260 15.36 -4.24 9.86
C SER A 260 16.40 -5.36 9.98
N GLU A 261 16.19 -6.42 9.21
CA GLU A 261 17.07 -7.58 9.18
C GLU A 261 18.45 -7.22 8.60
N VAL A 262 18.48 -6.40 7.56
CA VAL A 262 19.73 -5.86 6.98
C VAL A 262 20.50 -5.01 7.99
N SER A 263 19.83 -4.13 8.73
CA SER A 263 20.47 -3.33 9.78
C SER A 263 20.99 -4.21 10.92
N HIS A 264 20.29 -5.30 11.27
CA HIS A 264 20.80 -6.27 12.23
C HIS A 264 22.06 -6.99 11.72
N LEU A 265 22.06 -7.44 10.46
CA LEU A 265 23.21 -8.09 9.84
C LEU A 265 24.43 -7.14 9.77
N ASN A 266 24.22 -5.85 9.49
CA ASN A 266 25.27 -4.83 9.51
C ASN A 266 25.86 -4.65 10.91
N ARG A 267 25.04 -4.64 11.97
CA ARG A 267 25.53 -4.50 13.35
C ARG A 267 26.32 -5.70 13.85
N THR A 268 26.12 -6.89 13.27
CA THR A 268 26.83 -8.11 13.65
C THR A 268 28.07 -8.37 12.80
N ALA A 269 28.45 -7.45 11.91
CA ALA A 269 29.61 -7.58 11.05
C ALA A 269 30.90 -7.84 11.83
N GLY A 270 31.70 -8.80 11.38
CA GLY A 270 32.97 -9.18 12.03
C GLY A 270 32.84 -9.95 13.35
N SER A 271 31.62 -10.14 13.88
CA SER A 271 31.40 -10.91 15.13
C SER A 271 31.56 -12.43 14.95
N GLY A 272 31.51 -12.91 13.69
CA GLY A 272 31.46 -14.33 13.35
C GLY A 272 30.07 -14.98 13.54
N ALA A 273 29.09 -14.26 14.06
CA ALA A 273 27.74 -14.76 14.27
C ALA A 273 26.97 -14.93 12.95
N TRP A 274 26.18 -15.99 12.85
CA TRP A 274 25.21 -16.18 11.77
C TRP A 274 23.90 -15.50 12.14
N THR A 275 23.37 -14.69 11.23
CA THR A 275 22.06 -14.04 11.34
C THR A 275 21.06 -14.77 10.46
N PRO A 276 19.98 -15.34 11.03
CA PRO A 276 18.89 -15.92 10.24
C PRO A 276 18.27 -14.87 9.32
N LEU A 277 17.85 -15.30 8.13
CA LEU A 277 17.26 -14.45 7.11
C LEU A 277 15.82 -14.87 6.80
N ASP A 278 14.94 -13.88 6.59
CA ASP A 278 13.67 -14.08 5.90
C ASP A 278 13.96 -14.53 4.45
N PRO A 279 13.14 -15.42 3.87
CA PRO A 279 13.32 -15.87 2.49
C PRO A 279 13.45 -14.74 1.46
N TRP A 280 12.78 -13.60 1.67
CA TRP A 280 12.88 -12.45 0.78
C TRP A 280 14.26 -11.79 0.87
N THR A 281 14.80 -11.62 2.08
CA THR A 281 16.16 -11.10 2.29
C THR A 281 17.20 -12.02 1.70
N GLU A 282 17.06 -13.33 1.89
CA GLU A 282 17.96 -14.31 1.28
C GLU A 282 17.93 -14.23 -0.26
N GLN A 283 16.74 -14.11 -0.86
CA GLN A 283 16.59 -14.01 -2.31
C GLN A 283 17.31 -12.77 -2.86
N VAL A 284 17.13 -11.61 -2.22
CA VAL A 284 17.79 -10.36 -2.60
C VAL A 284 19.30 -10.46 -2.41
N LEU A 285 19.76 -10.98 -1.27
CA LEU A 285 21.19 -11.13 -1.00
C LEU A 285 21.87 -12.06 -2.01
N ARG A 286 21.22 -13.17 -2.35
CA ARG A 286 21.70 -14.12 -3.36
C ARG A 286 21.83 -13.45 -4.74
N ALA A 287 20.80 -12.72 -5.16
CA ALA A 287 20.82 -11.98 -6.43
C ALA A 287 21.91 -10.91 -6.43
N ALA A 288 22.06 -10.18 -5.32
CA ALA A 288 23.08 -9.16 -5.17
C ALA A 288 24.50 -9.73 -5.29
N LEU A 289 24.79 -10.87 -4.64
CA LEU A 289 26.10 -11.53 -4.74
C LEU A 289 26.35 -12.10 -6.14
N HIS A 290 25.32 -12.62 -6.81
CA HIS A 290 25.43 -13.06 -8.19
C HIS A 290 25.85 -11.90 -9.12
N TRP A 291 25.17 -10.77 -9.05
CA TRP A 291 25.46 -9.61 -9.88
C TRP A 291 26.76 -8.91 -9.51
N ALA A 292 27.16 -8.94 -8.24
CA ALA A 292 28.48 -8.47 -7.84
C ALA A 292 29.60 -9.30 -8.48
N GLY A 293 29.42 -10.63 -8.59
CA GLY A 293 30.32 -11.49 -9.34
C GLY A 293 30.28 -11.24 -10.85
N ALA A 294 29.09 -11.16 -11.45
CA ALA A 294 28.92 -11.03 -12.89
C ALA A 294 29.46 -9.69 -13.44
N SER A 295 29.35 -8.62 -12.65
CA SER A 295 29.83 -7.27 -12.97
C SER A 295 31.27 -6.99 -12.52
N ASP A 296 31.97 -7.99 -11.96
CA ASP A 296 33.32 -7.86 -11.38
C ASP A 296 33.42 -6.73 -10.33
N GLY A 297 32.41 -6.64 -9.46
CA GLY A 297 32.34 -5.66 -8.38
C GLY A 297 31.96 -4.24 -8.81
N ALA A 298 31.53 -4.02 -10.06
CA ALA A 298 30.96 -2.73 -10.45
C ALA A 298 29.62 -2.47 -9.73
N PHE A 299 28.82 -3.52 -9.51
CA PHE A 299 27.80 -3.54 -8.47
C PHE A 299 28.37 -4.26 -7.24
N ASP A 300 28.24 -3.65 -6.06
CA ASP A 300 28.66 -4.28 -4.80
C ASP A 300 27.64 -3.96 -3.70
N PRO A 301 26.91 -4.95 -3.14
CA PRO A 301 25.94 -4.72 -2.09
C PRO A 301 26.56 -4.33 -0.75
N THR A 302 27.89 -4.25 -0.66
CA THR A 302 28.64 -3.92 0.57
C THR A 302 29.19 -2.50 0.56
N VAL A 303 28.70 -1.67 -0.38
CA VAL A 303 29.06 -0.25 -0.55
C VAL A 303 28.67 0.64 0.65
N GLY A 304 27.93 0.11 1.63
CA GLY A 304 27.41 0.86 2.79
C GLY A 304 28.43 1.77 3.49
N PRO A 305 29.68 1.33 3.80
CA PRO A 305 30.70 2.19 4.42
C PRO A 305 31.08 3.40 3.56
N LEU A 306 31.06 3.26 2.23
CA LEU A 306 31.31 4.39 1.35
C LEU A 306 30.12 5.35 1.28
N MET A 307 28.89 4.82 1.31
CA MET A 307 27.68 5.66 1.37
C MET A 307 27.65 6.54 2.64
N GLU A 308 28.16 6.01 3.76
CA GLU A 308 28.30 6.74 5.02
C GLU A 308 29.36 7.83 4.95
N VAL A 309 30.57 7.51 4.45
CA VAL A 309 31.68 8.45 4.45
C VAL A 309 31.46 9.62 3.48
N TRP A 310 30.74 9.39 2.38
CA TRP A 310 30.31 10.45 1.47
C TRP A 310 29.07 11.22 1.97
N GLY A 311 28.49 10.81 3.10
CA GLY A 311 27.35 11.49 3.70
C GLY A 311 26.02 11.33 2.95
N PHE A 312 25.94 10.45 1.95
CA PHE A 312 24.66 10.03 1.34
C PHE A 312 23.83 9.20 2.31
N ARG A 313 24.47 8.60 3.32
CA ARG A 313 23.84 7.96 4.46
C ARG A 313 24.31 8.59 5.76
N GLY A 314 23.38 9.09 6.57
CA GLY A 314 23.65 9.62 7.90
C GLY A 314 23.36 11.11 8.07
N PRO A 315 23.54 11.66 9.29
CA PRO A 315 23.05 12.98 9.65
C PRO A 315 23.92 14.14 9.15
N GLN A 316 25.14 13.88 8.67
CA GLN A 316 26.08 14.93 8.24
C GLN A 316 25.72 15.53 6.88
N GLY A 317 24.95 14.81 6.06
CA GLY A 317 24.61 15.19 4.70
C GLY A 317 25.78 15.00 3.72
N PRO A 318 25.51 15.09 2.40
CA PRO A 318 26.49 14.78 1.37
C PRO A 318 27.68 15.74 1.40
N HIS A 319 28.89 15.18 1.41
CA HIS A 319 30.15 15.92 1.39
C HIS A 319 31.26 15.05 0.83
N ARG A 320 32.40 15.68 0.52
CA ARG A 320 33.59 14.96 0.06
C ARG A 320 34.42 14.51 1.28
N PRO A 321 34.71 13.20 1.42
CA PRO A 321 35.48 12.69 2.55
C PRO A 321 36.97 13.01 2.43
N GLU A 322 37.68 12.97 3.56
CA GLU A 322 39.14 12.98 3.53
C GLU A 322 39.69 11.68 2.92
N ARG A 323 40.90 11.75 2.35
CA ARG A 323 41.49 10.61 1.66
C ARG A 323 41.67 9.39 2.58
N THR A 324 42.03 9.63 3.83
CA THR A 324 42.20 8.58 4.85
C THR A 324 40.88 7.88 5.17
N GLU A 325 39.80 8.65 5.38
CA GLU A 325 38.47 8.12 5.66
C GLU A 325 37.95 7.30 4.46
N LEU A 326 38.21 7.78 3.24
CA LEU A 326 37.86 7.07 2.01
C LEU A 326 38.60 5.74 1.87
N ASP A 327 39.92 5.72 2.11
CA ASP A 327 40.72 4.50 2.02
C ASP A 327 40.30 3.47 3.09
N GLU A 328 39.94 3.93 4.30
CA GLU A 328 39.38 3.09 5.38
C GLU A 328 37.98 2.55 5.05
N ALA A 329 37.11 3.36 4.45
CA ALA A 329 35.81 2.92 3.96
C ALA A 329 35.95 1.87 2.84
N ARG A 330 36.83 2.11 1.86
CA ARG A 330 37.07 1.18 0.75
C ARG A 330 37.60 -0.18 1.23
N ALA A 331 38.42 -0.21 2.28
CA ALA A 331 38.92 -1.47 2.83
C ALA A 331 37.82 -2.39 3.40
N ARG A 332 36.65 -1.82 3.74
CA ARG A 332 35.47 -2.50 4.29
C ARG A 332 34.49 -2.97 3.21
N VAL A 333 34.67 -2.55 1.96
CA VAL A 333 33.83 -2.95 0.82
C VAL A 333 34.45 -4.17 0.13
N ASP A 334 33.79 -5.31 0.29
CA ASP A 334 34.18 -6.55 -0.36
C ASP A 334 33.02 -7.56 -0.33
N TRP A 335 32.22 -7.61 -1.40
CA TRP A 335 31.15 -8.61 -1.55
C TRP A 335 31.64 -10.06 -1.36
N ARG A 336 32.92 -10.37 -1.60
CA ARG A 336 33.49 -11.70 -1.41
C ARG A 336 33.66 -12.07 0.06
N ALA A 337 33.52 -11.12 0.99
CA ALA A 337 33.54 -11.34 2.43
C ALA A 337 32.13 -11.58 3.02
N VAL A 338 31.09 -11.57 2.18
CA VAL A 338 29.74 -12.02 2.59
C VAL A 338 29.67 -13.54 2.52
N ARG A 339 29.09 -14.17 3.54
CA ARG A 339 28.77 -15.59 3.54
C ARG A 339 27.27 -15.77 3.64
N LEU A 340 26.72 -16.55 2.72
CA LEU A 340 25.33 -16.98 2.72
C LEU A 340 25.28 -18.51 2.87
N ASP A 341 24.58 -19.00 3.88
CA ASP A 341 24.27 -20.41 4.10
C ASP A 341 22.81 -20.65 3.74
N THR A 342 22.59 -21.26 2.58
CA THR A 342 21.26 -21.49 2.02
C THR A 342 20.55 -22.69 2.63
N LEU A 343 21.27 -23.53 3.37
CA LEU A 343 20.67 -24.65 4.11
C LEU A 343 20.13 -24.16 5.46
N ARG A 344 20.79 -23.18 6.07
CA ARG A 344 20.39 -22.58 7.34
C ARG A 344 19.54 -21.32 7.19
N HIS A 345 19.35 -20.83 5.97
CA HIS A 345 18.72 -19.53 5.69
C HIS A 345 19.35 -18.44 6.54
N ALA A 346 20.68 -18.31 6.48
CA ALA A 346 21.42 -17.38 7.33
C ALA A 346 22.61 -16.75 6.60
N ALA A 347 22.98 -15.53 6.99
CA ALA A 347 24.17 -14.87 6.48
C ALA A 347 25.06 -14.31 7.59
N ARG A 348 26.31 -14.04 7.25
CA ARG A 348 27.26 -13.30 8.09
C ARG A 348 28.18 -12.43 7.23
N LEU A 349 28.63 -11.32 7.80
CA LEU A 349 29.64 -10.44 7.22
C LEU A 349 30.98 -10.70 7.93
N GLU A 350 32.00 -11.14 7.18
CA GLU A 350 33.25 -11.61 7.80
C GLU A 350 34.15 -10.50 8.32
N ARG A 351 34.01 -9.27 7.79
CA ARG A 351 34.86 -8.13 8.18
C ARG A 351 34.16 -7.25 9.22
N PRO A 352 34.89 -6.75 10.24
CA PRO A 352 34.38 -5.71 11.11
C PRO A 352 33.97 -4.47 10.32
N ASP A 353 32.91 -3.81 10.76
CA ASP A 353 32.39 -2.54 10.21
C ASP A 353 32.04 -2.58 8.71
N MET A 354 31.91 -3.78 8.14
CA MET A 354 31.33 -4.02 6.83
C MET A 354 29.82 -3.81 6.91
N ALA A 355 29.23 -3.18 5.89
CA ALA A 355 27.80 -2.92 5.87
C ALA A 355 27.20 -3.18 4.50
N LEU A 356 26.11 -3.94 4.49
CA LEU A 356 25.25 -4.07 3.33
C LEU A 356 24.44 -2.80 3.09
N ASP A 357 24.23 -2.52 1.80
CA ASP A 357 23.30 -1.55 1.28
C ASP A 357 22.56 -2.13 0.07
N PHE A 358 21.24 -2.20 0.16
CA PHE A 358 20.38 -2.73 -0.90
C PHE A 358 19.67 -1.64 -1.70
N GLY A 359 20.14 -0.39 -1.63
CA GLY A 359 19.53 0.74 -2.35
C GLY A 359 19.41 0.56 -3.87
N ALA A 360 20.29 -0.26 -4.47
CA ALA A 360 20.35 -0.56 -5.90
C ALA A 360 19.78 -1.94 -6.30
N ILE A 361 18.97 -2.56 -5.43
CA ILE A 361 18.31 -3.86 -5.74
C ILE A 361 16.94 -4.02 -5.06
N ALA A 362 16.74 -3.43 -3.88
CA ALA A 362 15.54 -3.66 -3.07
C ALA A 362 14.28 -3.07 -3.71
N LYS A 363 14.39 -1.95 -4.44
CA LYS A 363 13.23 -1.35 -5.13
C LYS A 363 12.77 -2.24 -6.28
N GLY A 364 13.71 -2.75 -7.08
CA GLY A 364 13.44 -3.74 -8.11
C GLY A 364 12.72 -4.97 -7.56
N PHE A 365 13.21 -5.53 -6.46
CA PHE A 365 12.56 -6.65 -5.79
C PHE A 365 11.15 -6.30 -5.27
N ALA A 366 10.96 -5.12 -4.69
CA ALA A 366 9.66 -4.67 -4.19
C ALA A 366 8.63 -4.55 -5.31
N VAL A 367 9.04 -4.02 -6.48
CA VAL A 367 8.23 -3.96 -7.69
C VAL A 367 7.82 -5.36 -8.15
N ASP A 368 8.76 -6.30 -8.21
CA ASP A 368 8.47 -7.69 -8.58
C ASP A 368 7.42 -8.33 -7.65
N ARG A 369 7.61 -8.19 -6.34
CA ARG A 369 6.66 -8.74 -5.35
C ARG A 369 5.30 -8.06 -5.43
N ALA A 370 5.25 -6.77 -5.74
CA ALA A 370 4.01 -6.03 -5.89
C ALA A 370 3.22 -6.47 -7.12
N VAL A 371 3.88 -6.60 -8.28
CA VAL A 371 3.26 -7.09 -9.52
C VAL A 371 2.74 -8.52 -9.33
N GLU A 372 3.56 -9.39 -8.71
CA GLU A 372 3.18 -10.76 -8.39
C GLU A 372 1.97 -10.83 -7.44
N ALA A 373 1.91 -9.97 -6.42
CA ALA A 373 0.80 -9.86 -5.49
C ALA A 373 -0.50 -9.39 -6.19
N VAL A 374 -0.40 -8.43 -7.10
CA VAL A 374 -1.53 -7.94 -7.90
C VAL A 374 -2.08 -9.05 -8.81
N ARG A 375 -1.19 -9.77 -9.51
CA ARG A 375 -1.56 -10.90 -10.36
C ARG A 375 -2.29 -11.99 -9.57
N ARG A 376 -1.78 -12.35 -8.39
CA ARG A 376 -2.42 -13.32 -7.49
C ARG A 376 -3.76 -12.86 -6.94
N ALA A 377 -3.95 -11.56 -6.77
CA ALA A 377 -5.21 -10.99 -6.32
C ALA A 377 -6.32 -11.01 -7.40
N GLY A 378 -6.02 -11.45 -8.63
CA GLY A 378 -7.00 -11.62 -9.71
C GLY A 378 -7.17 -10.39 -10.60
N ALA A 379 -6.25 -9.43 -10.55
CA ALA A 379 -6.23 -8.32 -11.51
C ALA A 379 -5.96 -8.82 -12.94
N GLN A 380 -6.28 -7.99 -13.92
CA GLN A 380 -6.03 -8.27 -15.35
C GLN A 380 -4.76 -7.60 -15.88
N ALA A 381 -4.40 -6.45 -15.30
CA ALA A 381 -3.19 -5.72 -15.65
C ALA A 381 -2.77 -4.80 -14.49
N ALA A 382 -1.49 -4.44 -14.45
CA ALA A 382 -0.92 -3.61 -13.40
C ALA A 382 0.27 -2.78 -13.90
N MET A 383 0.42 -1.59 -13.34
CA MET A 383 1.65 -0.81 -13.35
C MET A 383 2.00 -0.42 -11.92
N VAL A 384 3.19 -0.77 -11.48
CA VAL A 384 3.76 -0.41 -10.17
C VAL A 384 4.96 0.47 -10.41
N ASP A 385 4.94 1.71 -9.93
CA ASP A 385 6.06 2.65 -9.97
C ASP A 385 6.52 2.93 -8.54
N LEU A 386 7.77 2.56 -8.24
CA LEU A 386 8.42 2.83 -6.97
C LEU A 386 9.62 3.75 -7.20
N GLY A 387 9.35 5.05 -7.27
CA GLY A 387 10.37 6.08 -7.44
C GLY A 387 11.18 5.94 -8.74
N GLY A 388 10.51 5.61 -9.85
CA GLY A 388 11.15 5.41 -11.16
C GLY A 388 11.57 3.97 -11.45
N ASN A 389 11.48 3.07 -10.46
CA ASN A 389 11.52 1.63 -10.71
C ASN A 389 10.11 1.17 -11.05
N ILE A 390 9.85 0.86 -12.32
CA ILE A 390 8.53 0.57 -12.85
C ILE A 390 8.44 -0.91 -13.22
N GLY A 391 7.39 -1.59 -12.76
CA GLY A 391 7.02 -2.93 -13.21
C GLY A 391 5.65 -2.91 -13.85
N VAL A 392 5.52 -3.53 -15.01
CA VAL A 392 4.27 -3.61 -15.77
C VAL A 392 3.91 -5.06 -16.04
N TRP A 393 2.61 -5.35 -16.02
CA TRP A 393 2.10 -6.67 -16.36
C TRP A 393 0.72 -6.56 -16.99
N GLY A 394 0.47 -7.40 -17.97
CA GLY A 394 -0.82 -7.50 -18.64
C GLY A 394 -1.09 -6.37 -19.63
N PRO A 395 -2.22 -6.44 -20.34
CA PRO A 395 -2.55 -5.49 -21.41
C PRO A 395 -2.63 -4.05 -20.90
N ALA A 396 -1.95 -3.15 -21.61
CA ALA A 396 -1.98 -1.72 -21.37
C ALA A 396 -3.40 -1.12 -21.48
N PRO A 397 -3.61 0.10 -20.96
CA PRO A 397 -4.81 0.88 -21.23
C PRO A 397 -5.04 1.06 -22.73
N ASP A 398 -6.29 1.27 -23.12
CA ASP A 398 -6.71 1.65 -24.49
C ASP A 398 -6.37 0.67 -25.63
N GLY A 399 -6.01 -0.58 -25.30
CA GLY A 399 -5.75 -1.62 -26.31
C GLY A 399 -4.39 -1.49 -27.01
N ALA A 400 -3.48 -0.69 -26.45
CA ALA A 400 -2.10 -0.58 -26.92
C ALA A 400 -1.35 -1.92 -26.80
N ALA A 401 -0.33 -2.10 -27.65
CA ALA A 401 0.50 -3.33 -27.66
C ALA A 401 1.35 -3.52 -26.40
N GLY A 402 1.57 -2.44 -25.63
CA GLY A 402 2.29 -2.44 -24.35
C GLY A 402 2.14 -1.10 -23.64
N TRP A 403 2.66 -1.03 -22.42
CA TRP A 403 2.69 0.16 -21.59
C TRP A 403 3.78 1.11 -22.09
N THR A 404 3.40 2.37 -22.37
CA THR A 404 4.35 3.41 -22.75
C THR A 404 4.91 4.09 -21.51
N LEU A 405 6.22 4.00 -21.32
CA LEU A 405 6.96 4.52 -20.18
C LEU A 405 7.88 5.65 -20.64
N GLY A 406 7.82 6.79 -19.95
CA GLY A 406 8.71 7.93 -20.25
C GLY A 406 10.06 7.79 -19.55
N VAL A 407 11.13 8.02 -20.29
CA VAL A 407 12.48 8.23 -19.77
C VAL A 407 12.66 9.72 -19.54
N ARG A 408 12.83 10.13 -18.28
CA ARG A 408 12.97 11.54 -17.89
C ARG A 408 14.26 12.14 -18.48
N HIS A 409 14.17 13.38 -18.93
CA HIS A 409 15.34 14.16 -19.31
C HIS A 409 16.17 14.51 -18.06
N PRO A 410 17.47 14.18 -18.02
CA PRO A 410 18.25 14.24 -16.77
C PRO A 410 18.62 15.65 -16.29
N ARG A 411 18.36 16.67 -17.12
CA ARG A 411 18.63 18.09 -16.83
C ARG A 411 17.42 19.02 -16.99
N ARG A 412 16.29 18.50 -17.50
CA ARG A 412 15.07 19.27 -17.76
C ARG A 412 13.91 18.52 -17.11
N GLY A 413 13.54 18.94 -15.91
CA GLY A 413 12.84 18.08 -14.94
C GLY A 413 11.58 17.37 -15.46
N ASP A 414 10.71 18.10 -16.15
CA ASP A 414 9.43 17.58 -16.63
C ASP A 414 9.47 17.06 -18.08
N ASP A 415 10.63 17.18 -18.74
CA ASP A 415 10.78 16.79 -20.14
C ASP A 415 11.03 15.28 -20.25
N VAL A 416 10.53 14.69 -21.33
CA VAL A 416 10.73 13.28 -21.68
C VAL A 416 11.80 13.20 -22.76
N LEU A 417 12.91 12.53 -22.45
CA LEU A 417 14.02 12.31 -23.39
C LEU A 417 13.69 11.20 -24.40
N ALA A 418 13.09 10.12 -23.91
CA ALA A 418 12.72 8.97 -24.74
C ALA A 418 11.49 8.26 -24.17
N THR A 419 10.83 7.43 -24.97
CA THR A 419 9.80 6.50 -24.51
C THR A 419 10.21 5.05 -24.76
N LEU A 420 9.76 4.18 -23.86
CA LEU A 420 9.92 2.73 -23.91
C LEU A 420 8.54 2.08 -23.92
N THR A 421 8.31 1.08 -24.75
CA THR A 421 7.07 0.28 -24.70
C THR A 421 7.35 -1.12 -24.15
N LEU A 422 6.71 -1.48 -23.04
CA LEU A 422 6.82 -2.82 -22.43
C LEU A 422 5.44 -3.46 -22.25
N ALA A 423 5.27 -4.69 -22.73
CA ALA A 423 4.05 -5.47 -22.47
C ALA A 423 4.07 -6.16 -21.09
N ASP A 424 5.26 -6.62 -20.65
CA ASP A 424 5.52 -7.28 -19.38
C ASP A 424 6.99 -7.02 -19.01
N GLY A 425 7.33 -7.06 -17.73
CA GLY A 425 8.67 -6.84 -17.21
C GLY A 425 8.82 -5.52 -16.43
N ALA A 426 10.05 -5.02 -16.36
CA ALA A 426 10.39 -3.87 -15.53
C ALA A 426 11.38 -2.91 -16.19
N VAL A 427 11.34 -1.66 -15.75
CA VAL A 427 12.28 -0.60 -16.11
C VAL A 427 12.83 0.05 -14.83
N ALA A 428 14.13 0.31 -14.79
CA ALA A 428 14.75 1.11 -13.73
C ALA A 428 15.74 2.11 -14.33
N THR A 429 15.85 3.26 -13.69
CA THR A 429 16.79 4.31 -14.10
C THR A 429 17.68 4.71 -12.93
N SER A 430 19.01 4.65 -13.14
CA SER A 430 20.00 5.21 -12.24
C SER A 430 20.53 6.52 -12.84
N GLY A 431 20.43 7.62 -12.09
CA GLY A 431 20.83 8.95 -12.56
C GLY A 431 21.65 9.72 -11.52
N ASP A 432 22.56 10.58 -12.00
CA ASP A 432 23.41 11.41 -11.16
C ASP A 432 22.69 12.60 -10.50
N TYR A 433 21.42 12.84 -10.87
CA TYR A 433 20.62 14.00 -10.48
C TYR A 433 19.67 13.74 -9.30
N GLU A 434 19.41 12.48 -8.94
CA GLU A 434 18.46 12.14 -7.86
C GLU A 434 19.01 12.50 -6.47
N GLN A 435 20.23 12.03 -6.15
CA GLN A 435 20.96 12.41 -4.94
C GLN A 435 22.39 12.79 -5.32
N SER A 436 22.70 14.09 -5.20
CA SER A 436 24.02 14.64 -5.50
C SER A 436 24.29 15.97 -4.80
N PHE A 437 25.56 16.36 -4.77
CA PHE A 437 26.01 17.70 -4.40
C PHE A 437 27.03 18.22 -5.42
N VAL A 438 27.27 19.53 -5.41
CA VAL A 438 28.24 20.17 -6.29
C VAL A 438 29.33 20.82 -5.46
N GLU A 439 30.58 20.47 -5.75
CA GLU A 439 31.76 21.07 -5.13
C GLU A 439 32.74 21.49 -6.24
N ASN A 440 33.18 22.75 -6.22
CA ASN A 440 34.10 23.32 -7.22
C ASN A 440 33.66 23.11 -8.68
N GLY A 441 32.34 23.15 -8.94
CA GLY A 441 31.76 22.94 -10.27
C GLY A 441 31.67 21.48 -10.71
N VAL A 442 32.07 20.53 -9.86
CA VAL A 442 31.97 19.08 -10.12
C VAL A 442 30.77 18.51 -9.35
N ARG A 443 29.92 17.75 -10.04
CA ARG A 443 28.81 17.02 -9.42
C ARG A 443 29.31 15.68 -8.88
N TYR A 444 28.94 15.38 -7.64
CA TYR A 444 29.18 14.10 -6.98
C TYR A 444 27.83 13.49 -6.63
N SER A 445 27.51 12.34 -7.23
CA SER A 445 26.24 11.62 -6.98
C SER A 445 26.44 10.44 -6.04
N HIS A 446 25.31 9.89 -5.59
CA HIS A 446 25.27 8.67 -4.78
C HIS A 446 25.67 7.39 -5.54
N LEU A 447 25.85 7.46 -6.87
CA LEU A 447 26.26 6.31 -7.69
C LEU A 447 27.78 6.16 -7.66
N MET A 448 28.23 5.20 -6.85
CA MET A 448 29.64 5.00 -6.54
C MET A 448 30.27 3.90 -7.39
N ASP A 449 31.55 4.06 -7.75
CA ASP A 449 32.38 2.93 -8.16
C ASP A 449 33.04 2.30 -6.92
N PRO A 450 32.64 1.10 -6.48
CA PRO A 450 33.19 0.46 -5.28
C PRO A 450 34.71 0.24 -5.36
N ARG A 451 35.28 0.14 -6.57
CA ARG A 451 36.69 -0.16 -6.81
C ARG A 451 37.57 1.06 -6.55
N SER A 452 37.08 2.25 -6.89
CA SER A 452 37.79 3.51 -6.63
C SER A 452 37.40 4.12 -5.27
N GLY A 453 36.15 3.91 -4.83
CA GLY A 453 35.53 4.59 -3.70
C GLY A 453 34.93 5.96 -4.06
N GLU A 454 34.99 6.35 -5.33
CA GLU A 454 34.56 7.67 -5.80
C GLU A 454 33.24 7.57 -6.59
N PRO A 455 32.38 8.61 -6.56
CA PRO A 455 31.25 8.73 -7.46
C PRO A 455 31.67 8.63 -8.94
N VAL A 456 30.86 7.93 -9.73
CA VAL A 456 31.08 7.76 -11.16
C VAL A 456 30.89 9.09 -11.89
N ARG A 457 31.68 9.31 -12.95
CA ARG A 457 31.63 10.52 -13.79
C ARG A 457 31.50 10.16 -15.26
N GLY A 458 30.98 11.09 -16.08
CA GLY A 458 30.86 10.94 -17.53
C GLY A 458 29.63 10.18 -18.02
N VAL A 459 28.87 9.57 -17.09
CA VAL A 459 27.54 9.00 -17.34
C VAL A 459 26.55 9.80 -16.50
N VAL A 460 25.44 10.19 -17.11
CA VAL A 460 24.41 11.03 -16.48
C VAL A 460 23.21 10.20 -16.05
N ALA A 461 22.78 9.29 -16.91
CA ALA A 461 21.68 8.38 -16.63
C ALA A 461 21.89 7.03 -17.34
N VAL A 462 21.44 5.96 -16.72
CA VAL A 462 21.25 4.67 -17.38
C VAL A 462 19.86 4.16 -17.09
N THR A 463 19.10 3.90 -18.14
CA THR A 463 17.77 3.27 -18.05
C THR A 463 17.86 1.84 -18.59
N VAL A 464 17.37 0.88 -17.82
CA VAL A 464 17.37 -0.54 -18.19
C VAL A 464 15.96 -1.08 -18.17
N ALA A 465 15.54 -1.68 -19.30
CA ALA A 465 14.35 -2.52 -19.41
C ALA A 465 14.77 -3.99 -19.36
N ALA A 466 14.14 -4.79 -18.50
CA ALA A 466 14.48 -6.19 -18.26
C ALA A 466 13.23 -7.05 -17.95
N PRO A 467 13.35 -8.39 -17.93
CA PRO A 467 12.22 -9.28 -17.62
C PRO A 467 11.70 -9.15 -16.19
N ASP A 468 12.52 -8.67 -15.26
CA ASP A 468 12.19 -8.49 -13.85
C ASP A 468 12.86 -7.25 -13.25
N GLY A 469 12.29 -6.77 -12.16
CA GLY A 469 12.68 -5.56 -11.45
C GLY A 469 14.05 -5.67 -10.78
N ILE A 470 14.41 -6.81 -10.18
CA ILE A 470 15.77 -7.02 -9.66
C ILE A 470 16.80 -6.78 -10.76
N THR A 471 16.61 -7.43 -11.91
CA THR A 471 17.54 -7.34 -13.04
C THR A 471 17.63 -5.91 -13.55
N ALA A 472 16.49 -5.22 -13.72
CA ALA A 472 16.49 -3.82 -14.15
C ALA A 472 17.24 -2.89 -13.17
N ASP A 473 16.94 -2.98 -11.87
CA ASP A 473 17.50 -2.12 -10.81
C ASP A 473 19.02 -2.31 -10.63
N VAL A 474 19.45 -3.58 -10.62
CA VAL A 474 20.87 -3.90 -10.47
C VAL A 474 21.66 -3.50 -11.70
N LEU A 475 21.14 -3.79 -12.90
CA LEU A 475 21.83 -3.44 -14.14
C LEU A 475 21.85 -1.93 -14.38
N SER A 476 20.80 -1.18 -14.04
CA SER A 476 20.86 0.28 -14.19
C SER A 476 22.03 0.87 -13.41
N THR A 477 22.33 0.32 -12.22
CA THR A 477 23.48 0.73 -11.41
C THR A 477 24.80 0.15 -11.94
N ALA A 478 24.89 -1.15 -12.22
CA ALA A 478 26.12 -1.79 -12.68
C ALA A 478 26.60 -1.20 -14.02
N LEU A 479 25.68 -0.96 -14.95
CA LEU A 479 25.97 -0.39 -16.27
C LEU A 479 26.32 1.09 -16.18
N PHE A 480 25.79 1.83 -15.19
CA PHE A 480 26.22 3.19 -14.89
C PHE A 480 27.69 3.21 -14.48
N VAL A 481 28.11 2.30 -13.59
CA VAL A 481 29.50 2.20 -13.12
C VAL A 481 30.46 1.70 -14.21
N LEU A 482 30.02 0.77 -15.05
CA LEU A 482 30.84 0.20 -16.12
C LEU A 482 30.99 1.12 -17.34
N GLY A 483 30.02 2.00 -17.58
CA GLY A 483 29.91 2.74 -18.83
C GLY A 483 29.55 1.86 -20.04
N PRO A 484 29.38 2.44 -21.24
CA PRO A 484 28.80 1.75 -22.39
C PRO A 484 29.59 0.54 -22.89
N ASP A 485 30.92 0.66 -23.00
CA ASP A 485 31.75 -0.40 -23.60
C ASP A 485 31.82 -1.66 -22.72
N ALA A 486 32.12 -1.49 -21.44
CA ALA A 486 32.17 -2.62 -20.50
C ALA A 486 30.77 -3.12 -20.16
N GLY A 487 29.78 -2.24 -20.14
CA GLY A 487 28.38 -2.58 -19.96
C GLY A 487 27.82 -3.44 -21.09
N ARG A 488 28.11 -3.11 -22.36
CA ARG A 488 27.75 -3.94 -23.52
C ARG A 488 28.31 -5.36 -23.38
N ARG A 489 29.59 -5.49 -23.02
CA ARG A 489 30.22 -6.79 -22.80
C ARG A 489 29.58 -7.57 -21.64
N LEU A 490 29.11 -6.88 -20.59
CA LEU A 490 28.35 -7.53 -19.52
C LEU A 490 27.01 -8.07 -20.04
N LEU A 491 26.26 -7.25 -20.78
CA LEU A 491 24.98 -7.65 -21.36
C LEU A 491 25.13 -8.83 -22.33
N GLU A 492 26.12 -8.81 -23.23
CA GLU A 492 26.40 -9.92 -24.16
C GLU A 492 26.70 -11.25 -23.44
N ARG A 493 27.37 -11.20 -22.28
CA ARG A 493 27.68 -12.40 -21.48
C ARG A 493 26.49 -12.88 -20.65
N ALA A 494 25.73 -11.96 -20.05
CA ALA A 494 24.63 -12.28 -19.16
C ALA A 494 23.33 -12.62 -19.90
N PHE A 495 23.13 -12.03 -21.08
CA PHE A 495 21.92 -12.13 -21.91
C PHE A 495 22.30 -12.39 -23.37
N PRO A 496 22.94 -13.54 -23.69
CA PRO A 496 23.37 -13.84 -25.06
C PRO A 496 22.21 -13.96 -26.06
N GLU A 497 20.99 -14.22 -25.56
CA GLU A 497 19.76 -14.31 -26.35
C GLU A 497 18.97 -12.99 -26.39
N GLY A 498 19.52 -11.90 -25.83
CA GLY A 498 18.84 -10.62 -25.70
C GLY A 498 17.84 -10.58 -24.54
N GLY A 499 16.81 -9.74 -24.64
CA GLY A 499 15.77 -9.58 -23.61
C GLY A 499 16.06 -8.51 -22.55
N VAL A 500 17.19 -7.81 -22.64
CA VAL A 500 17.49 -6.61 -21.86
C VAL A 500 17.82 -5.47 -22.80
N THR A 501 17.24 -4.30 -22.54
CA THR A 501 17.57 -3.06 -23.24
C THR A 501 18.15 -2.05 -22.27
N ALA A 502 19.26 -1.40 -22.64
CA ALA A 502 19.90 -0.36 -21.87
C ALA A 502 20.10 0.90 -22.72
N LEU A 503 19.73 2.04 -22.15
CA LEU A 503 20.00 3.38 -22.67
C LEU A 503 20.97 4.08 -21.72
N TRP A 504 22.17 4.42 -22.19
CA TRP A 504 23.06 5.35 -21.53
C TRP A 504 22.82 6.76 -22.06
N VAL A 505 22.82 7.71 -21.14
CA VAL A 505 22.93 9.14 -21.41
C VAL A 505 24.28 9.59 -20.89
N LEU A 506 25.16 10.01 -21.80
CA LEU A 506 26.52 10.47 -21.48
C LEU A 506 26.53 11.95 -21.16
N ASP A 507 27.55 12.40 -20.42
CA ASP A 507 27.64 13.79 -19.99
C ASP A 507 27.89 14.74 -21.16
N ASP A 508 26.93 15.63 -21.41
CA ASP A 508 27.00 16.73 -22.37
C ASP A 508 27.09 18.05 -21.58
N PRO A 509 28.20 18.82 -21.72
CA PRO A 509 28.38 20.11 -21.06
C PRO A 509 27.26 21.13 -21.35
N ASP A 510 26.63 21.06 -22.52
CA ASP A 510 25.58 21.99 -22.95
C ASP A 510 24.18 21.50 -22.53
N GLY A 511 24.08 20.26 -22.04
CA GLY A 511 22.84 19.65 -21.55
C GLY A 511 21.76 19.51 -22.63
N THR A 512 22.17 19.46 -23.89
CA THR A 512 21.33 19.32 -25.09
C THR A 512 21.05 17.87 -25.43
N TYR A 513 21.93 16.93 -25.05
CA TYR A 513 21.82 15.48 -25.24
C TYR A 513 21.30 15.12 -26.64
N GLU A 514 22.19 15.23 -27.63
CA GLU A 514 21.89 14.81 -29.00
C GLU A 514 22.05 13.29 -29.17
N ALA A 515 21.78 12.77 -30.36
CA ALA A 515 21.86 11.33 -30.64
C ALA A 515 23.25 10.73 -30.33
N ASP A 516 24.32 11.51 -30.44
CA ASP A 516 25.69 11.08 -30.13
C ASP A 516 25.95 10.92 -28.62
N ASP A 517 25.13 11.52 -27.76
CA ASP A 517 25.19 11.40 -26.30
C ASP A 517 24.38 10.22 -25.77
N LEU A 518 23.66 9.53 -26.65
CA LEU A 518 22.78 8.42 -26.33
C LEU A 518 23.34 7.11 -26.89
N VAL A 519 23.65 6.18 -26.00
CA VAL A 519 24.07 4.83 -26.41
C VAL A 519 22.96 3.84 -26.05
N VAL A 520 22.46 3.11 -27.05
CA VAL A 520 21.40 2.11 -26.88
C VAL A 520 21.94 0.72 -27.20
N VAL A 521 21.61 -0.25 -26.36
CA VAL A 521 21.87 -1.68 -26.57
C VAL A 521 20.60 -2.46 -26.24
N GLY A 522 20.11 -3.29 -27.16
CA GLY A 522 18.94 -4.16 -26.96
C GLY A 522 17.85 -3.97 -28.01
N ASP A 523 16.75 -4.70 -27.84
CA ASP A 523 15.71 -4.86 -28.87
C ASP A 523 14.40 -4.08 -28.58
N ALA A 524 14.29 -3.42 -27.42
CA ALA A 524 13.06 -2.67 -27.11
C ALA A 524 12.89 -1.47 -28.04
N VAL A 525 11.65 -1.22 -28.44
CA VAL A 525 11.29 -0.05 -29.26
C VAL A 525 11.49 1.20 -28.41
N LEU A 526 12.48 2.01 -28.78
CA LEU A 526 12.84 3.24 -28.12
C LEU A 526 12.67 4.40 -29.10
N GLU A 527 11.77 5.32 -28.77
CA GLU A 527 11.59 6.57 -29.52
C GLU A 527 12.28 7.69 -28.75
N VAL A 528 13.36 8.25 -29.32
CA VAL A 528 14.05 9.43 -28.77
C VAL A 528 13.39 10.69 -29.30
N PHE A 529 13.07 11.63 -28.40
CA PHE A 529 12.57 12.94 -28.81
C PHE A 529 13.74 13.88 -29.11
N PRO A 530 13.69 14.65 -30.21
CA PRO A 530 14.71 15.68 -30.47
C PRO A 530 14.69 16.73 -29.34
N GLY A 531 15.88 17.08 -28.86
CA GLY A 531 16.11 18.00 -27.73
C GLY A 531 15.88 19.48 -28.00
#